data_AF-A0A9D5G9Y5-F1
#
_entry.id   AF-A0A9D5G9Y5-F1
#
_cell.length_a   1.000
_cell.length_b   1.000
_cell.length_c   1.000
_cell.angle_alpha   90.00
_cell.angle_beta   90.00
_cell.angle_gamma   90.00
#
_symmetry.space_group_name_H-M   'P 1'
#
loop_
_entity.id
_entity.type
_entity.pdbx_description
1 polymer ?
#
loop_
_entity_poly.entity_id
_entity_poly.type
_entity_poly.pdbx_seq_one_letter_code
_entity_poly.pdbx_strand_id
1 'polypeptide(L)'
;MAFEFGTVYIRDVSQSDVRDALVQLMRENEHLPTEERGLEPMPENPTAGKPVRSFALMPAQDGWIAVLEDGHSDDDGGLADGLSELLSAETMHFTYSDDACTWSFVKYWDGQPLEAGGRHDVDFDAAALEFVRSHALPYFGVYYEEVAASMGEDAPALAGSLRVVGDIIPKLPIGTQVLTFRRPGKPLPR
;
A
#
# COMPACT_ATOMS: atom_id res chain seq x y z
N MET A 1 16.67 -6.99 -10.33
CA MET A 1 15.26 -7.29 -10.02
C MET A 1 14.67 -5.94 -9.75
N ALA A 2 13.68 -5.52 -10.54
CA ALA A 2 13.04 -4.22 -10.40
C ALA A 2 11.92 -4.35 -9.37
N PHE A 3 11.92 -3.51 -8.35
CA PHE A 3 10.89 -3.38 -7.33
C PHE A 3 10.18 -2.03 -7.48
N GLU A 4 8.86 -2.12 -7.65
CA GLU A 4 7.97 -0.98 -7.56
C GLU A 4 7.07 -1.15 -6.35
N PHE A 5 7.00 -0.14 -5.49
CA PHE A 5 6.08 -0.18 -4.36
C PHE A 5 5.39 1.15 -4.08
N GLY A 6 4.11 1.03 -3.76
CA GLY A 6 3.20 2.13 -3.49
C GLY A 6 2.75 2.17 -2.05
N THR A 7 2.45 3.38 -1.57
CA THR A 7 1.63 3.60 -0.39
C THR A 7 0.49 4.54 -0.79
N VAL A 8 -0.73 4.19 -0.39
CA VAL A 8 -1.89 5.04 -0.59
C VAL A 8 -2.18 5.80 0.69
N TYR A 9 -2.24 7.12 0.59
CA TYR A 9 -2.64 8.01 1.68
C TYR A 9 -4.06 8.48 1.45
N ILE A 10 -4.89 8.49 2.50
CA ILE A 10 -6.24 9.05 2.47
C ILE A 10 -6.38 10.08 3.59
N ARG A 11 -6.94 11.24 3.27
CA ARG A 11 -7.04 12.37 4.21
C ARG A 11 -8.42 12.49 4.84
N ASP A 12 -8.45 12.94 6.09
CA ASP A 12 -9.65 13.46 6.79
C ASP A 12 -10.85 12.49 6.83
N VAL A 13 -10.58 11.18 6.80
CA VAL A 13 -11.57 10.09 6.90
C VAL A 13 -11.31 9.21 8.12
N SER A 14 -12.33 8.48 8.59
CA SER A 14 -12.15 7.53 9.69
C SER A 14 -11.52 6.23 9.22
N GLN A 15 -10.78 5.55 10.10
CA GLN A 15 -10.17 4.26 9.79
C GLN A 15 -11.21 3.17 9.45
N SER A 16 -12.41 3.25 10.04
CA SER A 16 -13.53 2.36 9.70
C SER A 16 -14.03 2.59 8.28
N ASP A 17 -14.13 3.85 7.84
CA ASP A 17 -14.60 4.16 6.49
C ASP A 17 -13.58 3.67 5.45
N VAL A 18 -12.29 3.88 5.69
CA VAL A 18 -11.22 3.36 4.82
C VAL A 18 -11.26 1.84 4.73
N ARG A 19 -11.43 1.15 5.87
CA ARG A 19 -11.57 -0.31 5.89
C ARG A 19 -12.76 -0.77 5.06
N ASP A 20 -13.92 -0.17 5.26
CA ASP A 20 -15.16 -0.59 4.60
C ASP A 20 -15.09 -0.29 3.08
N ALA A 21 -14.50 0.84 2.69
CA ALA A 21 -14.23 1.18 1.29
C ALA A 21 -13.22 0.22 0.65
N LEU A 22 -12.15 -0.16 1.36
CA LEU A 22 -11.19 -1.15 0.86
C LEU A 22 -11.85 -2.52 0.65
N VAL A 23 -12.70 -2.95 1.60
CA VAL A 23 -13.45 -4.21 1.45
C VAL A 23 -14.39 -4.16 0.25
N GLN A 24 -15.06 -3.02 0.02
CA GLN A 24 -15.90 -2.83 -1.15
C GLN A 24 -15.08 -2.89 -2.44
N LEU A 25 -13.99 -2.13 -2.53
CA LEU A 25 -13.13 -2.07 -3.70
C LEU A 25 -12.53 -3.43 -4.06
N MET A 26 -12.09 -4.19 -3.04
CA MET A 26 -11.59 -5.55 -3.24
C MET A 26 -12.67 -6.48 -3.76
N ARG A 27 -13.91 -6.37 -3.25
CA ARG A 27 -15.05 -7.15 -3.74
C ARG A 27 -15.40 -6.83 -5.20
N GLU A 28 -15.34 -5.55 -5.59
CA GLU A 28 -15.56 -5.11 -6.98
C GLU A 28 -14.50 -5.71 -7.93
N ASN A 29 -13.28 -5.93 -7.42
CA ASN A 29 -12.20 -6.64 -8.10
C ASN A 29 -12.24 -8.17 -7.91
N GLU A 30 -13.40 -8.74 -7.57
CA GLU A 30 -13.64 -10.17 -7.33
C GLU A 30 -12.84 -10.78 -6.17
N HIS A 31 -12.16 -10.00 -5.34
CA HIS A 31 -11.46 -10.50 -4.16
C HIS A 31 -12.42 -10.65 -2.98
N LEU A 32 -12.26 -11.73 -2.22
CA LEU A 32 -13.10 -12.03 -1.05
C LEU A 32 -12.29 -11.89 0.24
N PRO A 33 -12.82 -11.23 1.29
CA PRO A 33 -12.18 -11.21 2.59
C PRO A 33 -11.88 -12.63 3.08
N THR A 34 -10.71 -12.83 3.67
CA THR A 34 -10.26 -14.12 4.18
C THR A 34 -9.56 -13.97 5.53
N GLU A 35 -9.45 -15.06 6.29
CA GLU A 35 -8.55 -15.14 7.46
C GLU A 35 -7.19 -15.75 7.08
N GLU A 36 -7.07 -16.24 5.83
CA GLU A 36 -5.79 -16.68 5.28
C GLU A 36 -4.79 -15.51 5.24
N ARG A 37 -3.53 -15.82 5.53
CA ARG A 37 -2.43 -14.84 5.48
C ARG A 37 -1.71 -14.96 4.15
N GLY A 38 -1.37 -13.83 3.52
CA GLY A 38 -0.59 -13.76 2.27
C GLY A 38 0.90 -14.05 2.45
N LEU A 39 1.19 -15.24 2.98
CA LEU A 39 2.55 -15.70 3.30
C LEU A 39 3.34 -16.12 2.06
N GLU A 40 2.72 -16.10 0.88
CA GLU A 40 3.43 -16.32 -0.36
C GLU A 40 4.44 -15.20 -0.61
N PRO A 41 5.67 -15.54 -1.05
CA PRO A 41 6.68 -14.56 -1.38
C PRO A 41 6.19 -13.67 -2.53
N MET A 42 6.74 -12.46 -2.60
CA MET A 42 6.44 -11.55 -3.71
C MET A 42 6.75 -12.23 -5.06
N PRO A 43 5.77 -12.33 -5.97
CA PRO A 43 6.04 -12.84 -7.30
C PRO A 43 7.01 -11.92 -8.06
N GLU A 44 7.99 -12.51 -8.75
CA GLU A 44 8.96 -11.76 -9.56
C GLU A 44 8.31 -11.05 -10.75
N ASN A 45 7.16 -11.55 -11.21
CA ASN A 45 6.40 -10.96 -12.31
C ASN A 45 5.29 -10.07 -11.76
N PRO A 46 5.27 -8.75 -12.06
CA PRO A 46 4.24 -7.81 -11.60
C PRO A 46 2.81 -8.20 -11.98
N THR A 47 2.65 -9.00 -13.03
CA THR A 47 1.33 -9.48 -13.50
C THR A 47 0.88 -10.78 -12.84
N ALA A 48 1.76 -11.44 -12.09
CA ALA A 48 1.47 -12.64 -11.36
C ALA A 48 1.12 -12.24 -9.92
N GLY A 49 -0.12 -11.81 -9.67
CA GLY A 49 -0.53 -11.44 -8.31
C GLY A 49 -0.55 -12.61 -7.34
N LYS A 50 -0.36 -12.30 -6.06
CA LYS A 50 -0.49 -13.30 -4.98
C LYS A 50 -1.91 -13.87 -4.92
N PRO A 51 -2.08 -15.16 -4.54
CA PRO A 51 -3.39 -15.74 -4.27
C PRO A 51 -4.13 -15.02 -3.13
N VAL A 52 -3.39 -14.60 -2.11
CA VAL A 52 -3.88 -13.82 -0.99
C VAL A 52 -3.11 -12.51 -0.94
N ARG A 53 -3.85 -11.40 -0.99
CA ARG A 53 -3.36 -10.04 -0.82
C ARG A 53 -3.65 -9.56 0.59
N SER A 54 -2.79 -8.69 1.09
CA SER A 54 -2.77 -8.22 2.46
C SER A 54 -2.49 -6.72 2.46
N PHE A 55 -3.29 -5.97 3.22
CA PHE A 55 -3.16 -4.53 3.34
C PHE A 55 -3.02 -4.17 4.81
N ALA A 56 -2.05 -3.30 5.13
CA ALA A 56 -1.94 -2.71 6.46
C ALA A 56 -2.49 -1.28 6.46
N LEU A 57 -3.60 -1.08 7.17
CA LEU A 57 -4.20 0.23 7.44
C LEU A 57 -3.57 0.81 8.70
N MET A 58 -2.73 1.83 8.51
CA MET A 58 -2.01 2.51 9.58
C MET A 58 -2.94 3.42 10.40
N PRO A 59 -2.67 3.64 11.69
CA PRO A 59 -3.43 4.61 12.47
C PRO A 59 -3.25 6.02 11.88
N ALA A 60 -4.30 6.84 11.98
CA ALA A 60 -4.27 8.19 11.47
C ALA A 60 -3.18 9.03 12.15
N GLN A 61 -2.40 9.76 11.37
CA GLN A 61 -1.38 10.69 11.84
C GLN A 61 -1.36 11.92 10.93
N ASP A 62 -1.30 13.11 11.53
CA ASP A 62 -1.25 14.38 10.80
C ASP A 62 -2.38 14.57 9.74
N GLY A 63 -3.54 13.95 9.99
CA GLY A 63 -4.71 13.99 9.10
C GLY A 63 -4.74 12.92 8.00
N TRP A 64 -3.73 12.06 7.95
CA TRP A 64 -3.57 11.01 6.94
C TRP A 64 -3.70 9.62 7.53
N ILE A 65 -4.32 8.72 6.79
CA ILE A 65 -4.27 7.27 6.96
C ILE A 65 -3.46 6.69 5.81
N ALA A 66 -2.43 5.91 6.12
CA ALA A 66 -1.65 5.19 5.12
C ALA A 66 -2.17 3.74 4.97
N VAL A 67 -2.33 3.31 3.73
CA VAL A 67 -2.62 1.93 3.33
C VAL A 67 -1.37 1.40 2.65
N LEU A 68 -0.76 0.40 3.28
CA LEU A 68 0.45 -0.25 2.79
C LEU A 68 0.06 -1.58 2.15
N GLU A 69 0.42 -1.74 0.89
CA GLU A 69 0.08 -2.91 0.08
C GLU A 69 1.16 -4.01 0.26
N ASP A 70 0.75 -5.26 0.21
CA ASP A 70 1.67 -6.39 0.13
C ASP A 70 2.08 -6.69 -1.30
N GLY A 71 2.78 -5.75 -1.93
CA GLY A 71 3.47 -5.99 -3.20
C GLY A 71 3.45 -4.87 -4.21
N HIS A 72 3.37 -5.28 -5.49
CA HIS A 72 3.38 -4.37 -6.63
C HIS A 72 2.07 -3.57 -6.65
N SER A 73 2.20 -2.25 -6.78
CA SER A 73 1.10 -1.28 -6.70
C SER A 73 0.11 -1.33 -7.88
N ASP A 74 0.45 -2.04 -8.95
CA ASP A 74 -0.30 -2.03 -10.21
C ASP A 74 -1.29 -3.19 -10.35
N ASP A 75 -1.32 -4.13 -9.40
CA ASP A 75 -2.06 -5.39 -9.54
C ASP A 75 -3.58 -5.25 -9.30
N ASP A 76 -4.02 -4.21 -8.58
CA ASP A 76 -5.41 -4.07 -8.08
C ASP A 76 -6.25 -2.99 -8.77
N GLY A 77 -5.85 -2.55 -9.97
CA GLY A 77 -6.70 -1.64 -10.77
C GLY A 77 -6.81 -0.21 -10.24
N GLY A 78 -5.85 0.23 -9.41
CA GLY A 78 -5.75 1.61 -8.93
C GLY A 78 -6.42 1.85 -7.57
N LEU A 79 -5.79 1.37 -6.51
CA LEU A 79 -6.31 1.46 -5.13
C LEU A 79 -6.63 2.91 -4.71
N ALA A 80 -5.72 3.84 -4.97
CA ALA A 80 -5.90 5.24 -4.61
C ALA A 80 -7.07 5.91 -5.32
N ASP A 81 -7.30 5.55 -6.59
CA ASP A 81 -8.39 6.06 -7.41
C ASP A 81 -9.75 5.58 -6.86
N GLY A 82 -9.91 4.26 -6.72
CA GLY A 82 -11.14 3.68 -6.19
C GLY A 82 -11.47 4.13 -4.76
N LEU A 83 -10.46 4.26 -3.89
CA LEU A 83 -10.67 4.81 -2.54
C LEU A 83 -11.07 6.30 -2.57
N SER A 84 -10.55 7.07 -3.54
CA SER A 84 -10.94 8.48 -3.69
C SER A 84 -12.39 8.62 -4.09
N GLU A 85 -12.86 7.79 -5.02
CA GLU A 85 -14.25 7.76 -5.48
C GLU A 85 -15.20 7.32 -4.35
N LEU A 86 -14.92 6.17 -3.72
CA LEU A 86 -15.80 5.60 -2.69
C LEU A 86 -15.93 6.48 -1.44
N LEU A 87 -14.87 7.18 -1.07
CA LEU A 87 -14.83 8.02 0.13
C LEU A 87 -15.13 9.49 -0.17
N SER A 88 -15.18 9.89 -1.45
CA SER A 88 -15.16 11.29 -1.88
C SER A 88 -14.11 12.11 -1.13
N ALA A 89 -12.88 11.58 -1.07
CA ALA A 89 -11.78 12.09 -0.24
C ALA A 89 -10.51 12.36 -1.06
N GLU A 90 -9.65 13.22 -0.50
CA GLU A 90 -8.29 13.43 -1.01
C GLU A 90 -7.50 12.14 -0.78
N THR A 91 -7.07 11.50 -1.86
CA THR A 91 -6.13 10.38 -1.80
C THR A 91 -4.85 10.71 -2.56
N MET A 92 -3.76 10.07 -2.16
CA MET A 92 -2.48 10.19 -2.83
C MET A 92 -1.86 8.82 -2.96
N HIS A 93 -1.56 8.40 -4.17
CA HIS A 93 -0.68 7.27 -4.42
C HIS A 93 0.74 7.80 -4.48
N PHE A 94 1.63 7.33 -3.61
CA PHE A 94 3.06 7.63 -3.66
C PHE A 94 3.82 6.35 -3.96
N THR A 95 4.68 6.37 -4.98
CA THR A 95 5.28 5.16 -5.52
C THR A 95 6.78 5.33 -5.70
N TYR A 96 7.52 4.26 -5.42
CA TYR A 96 8.95 4.12 -5.68
C TYR A 96 9.19 3.11 -6.80
N SER A 97 10.01 3.44 -7.79
CA SER A 97 10.57 2.49 -8.76
C SER A 97 12.09 2.50 -8.67
N ASP A 98 12.69 1.34 -8.36
CA ASP A 98 14.15 1.19 -8.32
C ASP A 98 14.80 1.11 -9.71
N ASP A 99 14.11 0.53 -10.69
CA ASP A 99 14.59 0.37 -12.07
C ASP A 99 14.64 1.70 -12.80
N ALA A 100 13.60 2.51 -12.62
CA ALA A 100 13.59 3.87 -13.10
C ALA A 100 14.42 4.82 -12.20
N CYS A 101 14.76 4.40 -10.97
CA CYS A 101 15.30 5.27 -9.93
C CYS A 101 14.46 6.55 -9.79
N THR A 102 13.13 6.40 -9.74
CA THR A 102 12.17 7.51 -9.70
C THR A 102 11.13 7.35 -8.60
N TRP A 103 10.75 8.48 -8.00
CA TRP A 103 9.57 8.62 -7.15
C TRP A 103 8.50 9.26 -7.99
N SER A 104 7.28 8.77 -7.87
CA SER A 104 6.10 9.36 -8.48
C SER A 104 5.01 9.53 -7.44
N PHE A 105 4.12 10.47 -7.72
CA PHE A 105 2.88 10.59 -6.98
C PHE A 105 1.74 10.93 -7.92
N VAL A 106 0.54 10.50 -7.53
CA VAL A 106 -0.72 10.97 -8.12
C VAL A 106 -1.69 11.29 -7.01
N LYS A 107 -2.24 12.50 -7.01
CA LYS A 107 -3.32 12.93 -6.10
C LYS A 107 -4.66 12.78 -6.81
N TYR A 108 -5.64 12.27 -6.09
CA TYR A 108 -7.00 12.09 -6.57
C TYR A 108 -8.00 12.82 -5.68
N TRP A 109 -9.10 13.23 -6.29
CA TRP A 109 -10.30 13.67 -5.61
C TRP A 109 -11.52 13.15 -6.36
N ASP A 110 -12.40 12.43 -5.66
CA ASP A 110 -13.62 11.85 -6.24
C ASP A 110 -13.32 10.98 -7.47
N GLY A 111 -12.26 10.17 -7.39
CA GLY A 111 -11.80 9.29 -8.47
C GLY A 111 -11.19 10.01 -9.68
N GLN A 112 -10.88 11.30 -9.55
CA GLN A 112 -10.27 12.09 -10.63
C GLN A 112 -8.84 12.50 -10.28
N PRO A 113 -7.86 12.25 -11.17
CA PRO A 113 -6.50 12.71 -10.94
C PRO A 113 -6.44 14.24 -11.00
N LEU A 114 -5.99 14.86 -9.91
CA LEU A 114 -5.84 16.31 -9.79
C LEU A 114 -4.42 16.78 -10.12
N GLU A 115 -3.44 16.02 -9.65
CA GLU A 115 -2.03 16.36 -9.75
C GLU A 115 -1.25 15.06 -9.90
N ALA A 116 -0.31 15.02 -10.84
CA ALA A 116 0.65 13.94 -10.95
C ALA A 116 2.04 14.55 -11.09
N GLY A 117 3.02 13.92 -10.46
CA GLY A 117 4.40 14.37 -10.49
C GLY A 117 5.37 13.22 -10.32
N GLY A 118 6.61 13.46 -10.72
CA GLY A 118 7.71 12.54 -10.49
C GLY A 118 9.02 13.30 -10.43
N ARG A 119 9.97 12.80 -9.65
CA ARG A 119 11.23 13.48 -9.40
C ARG A 119 12.38 12.73 -10.08
N HIS A 120 12.99 13.38 -11.08
CA HIS A 120 14.17 12.90 -11.81
C HIS A 120 15.46 13.56 -11.26
N ASP A 121 15.73 13.39 -9.97
CA ASP A 121 16.85 14.05 -9.28
C ASP A 121 18.10 13.14 -9.20
N VAL A 122 19.27 13.76 -9.03
CA VAL A 122 20.57 13.08 -8.86
C VAL A 122 20.75 12.60 -7.40
N ASP A 123 20.07 13.24 -6.44
CA ASP A 123 20.00 12.80 -5.03
C ASP A 123 18.57 12.38 -4.67
N PHE A 124 18.24 11.21 -5.19
CA PHE A 124 16.94 10.58 -5.21
C PHE A 124 16.28 10.40 -3.84
N ASP A 125 17.07 10.02 -2.83
CA ASP A 125 16.58 9.74 -1.49
C ASP A 125 16.27 11.02 -0.71
N ALA A 126 17.13 12.05 -0.85
CA ALA A 126 16.88 13.37 -0.27
C ALA A 126 15.60 13.99 -0.86
N ALA A 127 15.39 13.77 -2.14
CA ALA A 127 14.27 14.26 -2.91
C ALA A 127 12.90 13.73 -2.45
N ALA A 128 12.79 12.42 -2.20
CA ALA A 128 11.57 11.85 -1.60
C ALA A 128 11.37 12.24 -0.16
N LEU A 129 12.45 12.28 0.62
CA LEU A 129 12.36 12.66 2.03
C LEU A 129 11.82 14.08 2.17
N GLU A 130 12.24 15.00 1.32
CA GLU A 130 11.70 16.36 1.25
C GLU A 130 10.21 16.35 0.85
N PHE A 131 9.81 15.50 -0.10
CA PHE A 131 8.41 15.38 -0.52
C PHE A 131 7.52 14.86 0.62
N VAL A 132 7.91 13.76 1.27
CA VAL A 132 7.23 13.17 2.42
C VAL A 132 7.12 14.19 3.56
N ARG A 133 8.20 14.92 3.84
CA ARG A 133 8.22 15.96 4.88
C ARG A 133 7.32 17.15 4.55
N SER A 134 7.34 17.63 3.31
CA SER A 134 6.55 18.80 2.90
C SER A 134 5.04 18.52 2.91
N HIS A 135 4.63 17.27 2.68
CA HIS A 135 3.24 16.83 2.72
C HIS A 135 2.83 16.19 4.06
N ALA A 136 3.76 16.11 5.02
CA ALA A 136 3.56 15.45 6.32
C ALA A 136 2.99 14.02 6.22
N LEU A 137 3.46 13.25 5.23
CA LEU A 137 2.94 11.91 4.97
C LEU A 137 3.44 10.92 6.05
N PRO A 138 2.53 10.25 6.78
CA PRO A 138 2.92 9.32 7.84
C PRO A 138 3.07 7.91 7.29
N TYR A 139 4.18 7.26 7.60
CA TYR A 139 4.48 5.87 7.21
C TYR A 139 4.53 5.66 5.68
N PHE A 140 5.66 5.19 5.18
CA PHE A 140 5.77 4.80 3.78
C PHE A 140 6.48 3.46 3.67
N GLY A 141 5.95 2.56 2.85
CA GLY A 141 6.65 1.37 2.39
C GLY A 141 5.72 0.23 2.00
N VAL A 142 6.22 -1.00 2.17
CA VAL A 142 5.57 -2.25 1.77
C VAL A 142 5.13 -2.97 3.03
N TYR A 143 4.13 -3.83 2.91
CA TYR A 143 3.75 -4.73 3.98
C TYR A 143 4.01 -6.19 3.59
N TYR A 144 5.11 -6.81 4.06
CA TYR A 144 5.29 -8.27 3.90
C TYR A 144 4.69 -9.05 5.09
N GLU A 145 3.50 -9.63 4.86
CA GLU A 145 2.79 -10.49 5.81
C GLU A 145 3.63 -11.70 6.27
N GLU A 146 4.46 -12.28 5.40
CA GLU A 146 5.36 -13.40 5.73
C GLU A 146 6.39 -13.04 6.81
N VAL A 147 6.93 -11.82 6.74
CA VAL A 147 7.89 -11.32 7.71
C VAL A 147 7.18 -11.01 9.02
N ALA A 148 5.96 -10.46 8.96
CA ALA A 148 5.09 -10.30 10.12
C ALA A 148 4.79 -11.62 10.83
N ALA A 149 4.47 -12.67 10.07
CA ALA A 149 4.21 -13.99 10.62
C ALA A 149 5.43 -14.60 11.30
N SER A 150 6.61 -14.44 10.70
CA SER A 150 7.87 -15.00 11.21
C SER A 150 8.32 -14.41 12.55
N MET A 151 7.80 -13.24 12.92
CA MET A 151 8.18 -12.50 14.14
C MET A 151 7.28 -12.82 15.37
N GLY A 152 6.21 -13.61 15.21
CA GLY A 152 5.34 -14.12 16.28
C GLY A 152 3.92 -13.49 16.31
N GLU A 153 2.94 -14.23 16.86
CA GLU A 153 1.50 -13.87 16.88
C GLU A 153 1.17 -12.59 17.67
N ASP A 154 2.04 -12.16 18.60
CA ASP A 154 1.80 -11.01 19.49
C ASP A 154 2.28 -9.66 18.93
N ALA A 155 2.82 -9.62 17.70
CA ALA A 155 3.32 -8.38 17.11
C ALA A 155 3.06 -8.36 15.60
N PRO A 156 2.14 -7.51 15.11
CA PRO A 156 2.05 -7.26 13.67
C PRO A 156 3.39 -6.62 13.23
N ALA A 157 4.08 -7.10 12.19
CA ALA A 157 5.33 -6.49 11.71
C ALA A 157 5.14 -5.75 10.39
N LEU A 158 5.82 -4.61 10.22
CA LEU A 158 5.90 -3.88 8.96
C LEU A 158 7.19 -4.29 8.26
N ALA A 159 7.08 -5.10 7.22
CA ALA A 159 8.23 -5.37 6.40
C ALA A 159 8.16 -4.49 5.17
N GLY A 160 8.87 -3.37 5.25
CA GLY A 160 8.90 -2.32 4.25
C GLY A 160 8.52 -1.00 4.90
N SER A 161 9.49 -0.33 5.52
CA SER A 161 9.41 1.12 5.54
C SER A 161 10.55 1.64 4.69
N LEU A 162 10.36 2.76 4.00
CA LEU A 162 11.45 3.71 3.92
C LEU A 162 11.91 3.97 5.36
N ARG A 163 12.90 3.20 5.84
CA ARG A 163 14.07 3.95 6.29
C ARG A 163 14.49 4.66 5.01
N VAL A 164 14.89 5.91 5.06
CA VAL A 164 15.79 6.36 3.99
C VAL A 164 16.87 5.25 3.87
N VAL A 165 16.75 4.42 2.83
CA VAL A 165 17.33 3.08 2.58
C VAL A 165 17.84 2.30 3.82
N GLY A 166 17.10 1.26 4.25
CA GLY A 166 17.70 0.11 4.96
C GLY A 166 17.49 -0.08 6.47
N ASP A 167 16.25 -0.05 6.98
CA ASP A 167 15.87 -0.72 8.24
C ASP A 167 14.46 -1.28 8.05
N ILE A 168 14.32 -2.58 8.31
CA ILE A 168 13.01 -3.22 8.46
C ILE A 168 12.49 -2.77 9.83
N ILE A 169 11.30 -2.17 9.90
CA ILE A 169 10.67 -1.85 11.18
C ILE A 169 9.87 -3.08 11.63
N PRO A 170 10.39 -3.90 12.55
CA PRO A 170 9.81 -5.21 12.82
C PRO A 170 8.46 -5.16 13.55
N LYS A 171 7.86 -3.97 13.77
CA LYS A 171 6.61 -3.80 14.52
C LYS A 171 5.74 -2.71 13.88
N LEU A 172 4.50 -3.06 13.50
CA LEU A 172 3.46 -2.11 13.16
C LEU A 172 3.14 -1.25 14.39
N PRO A 173 2.79 0.03 14.21
CA PRO A 173 2.20 0.84 15.26
C PRO A 173 0.97 0.17 15.87
N ILE A 174 0.75 0.42 17.17
CA ILE A 174 -0.49 0.00 17.83
C ILE A 174 -1.66 0.70 17.13
N GLY A 175 -2.70 -0.07 16.79
CA GLY A 175 -3.86 0.43 16.06
C GLY A 175 -3.83 0.19 14.55
N THR A 176 -2.76 -0.42 14.02
CA THR A 176 -2.77 -0.91 12.63
C THR A 176 -3.78 -2.04 12.47
N GLN A 177 -4.60 -1.96 11.42
CA GLN A 177 -5.53 -3.02 11.02
C GLN A 177 -4.97 -3.75 9.79
N VAL A 178 -4.97 -5.08 9.84
CA VAL A 178 -4.57 -5.91 8.69
C VAL A 178 -5.82 -6.48 8.05
N LEU A 179 -5.91 -6.36 6.73
CA LEU A 179 -7.02 -6.86 5.92
C LEU A 179 -6.45 -7.76 4.84
N THR A 180 -6.92 -9.01 4.78
CA THR A 180 -6.50 -9.94 3.74
C THR A 180 -7.67 -10.34 2.84
N PHE A 181 -7.34 -10.52 1.57
CA PHE A 181 -8.29 -10.80 0.52
C PHE A 181 -7.76 -11.90 -0.38
N ARG A 182 -8.58 -12.92 -0.59
CA ARG A 182 -8.27 -14.01 -1.50
C ARG A 182 -8.77 -13.68 -2.89
N ARG A 183 -7.87 -13.75 -3.87
CA ARG A 183 -8.24 -13.76 -5.29
C ARG A 183 -8.81 -15.13 -5.61
N PRO A 184 -10.06 -15.25 -6.10
CA PRO A 184 -10.52 -16.49 -6.67
C PRO A 184 -9.64 -16.78 -7.88
N GLY A 185 -8.77 -17.79 -7.77
CA GLY A 185 -7.85 -18.13 -8.84
C GLY A 185 -8.61 -18.38 -10.14
N LYS A 186 -7.95 -18.17 -11.29
CA LYS A 186 -8.35 -18.84 -12.53
C LYS A 186 -8.66 -20.30 -12.18
N PRO A 187 -9.76 -20.88 -12.72
CA PRO A 187 -10.28 -22.15 -12.26
C PRO A 187 -9.14 -23.16 -12.14
N LEU A 188 -9.07 -23.86 -11.00
CA LEU A 188 -8.20 -25.02 -10.86
C LEU A 188 -8.46 -25.92 -12.08
N PRO A 189 -7.43 -26.32 -12.85
CA PRO A 189 -7.64 -27.24 -13.96
C PRO A 189 -8.32 -28.48 -13.39
N ARG A 190 -9.51 -28.79 -13.89
CA ARG A 190 -10.21 -30.04 -13.60
C ARG A 190 -9.48 -31.22 -14.23
#